data_AF-A0A412LMM0-F1
#
_entry.id   AF-A0A412LMM0-F1
#
_cell.length_a   1.000
_cell.length_b   1.000
_cell.length_c   1.000
_cell.angle_alpha   90.00
_cell.angle_beta   90.00
_cell.angle_gamma   90.00
#
_symmetry.space_group_name_H-M   'P 1'
#
loop_
_entity.id
_entity.type
_entity.pdbx_description
1 polymer ?
#
loop_
_entity_poly.entity_id
_entity_poly.type
_entity_poly.pdbx_seq_one_letter_code
_entity_poly.pdbx_strand_id
1 'polypeptide(L)' 'MERKIANIDEFQVDENGIPLFPVGLKEETSLYVLPDGRYLPCGVYRTADGGSIIYEPSELSFFGQMLAQFKEN' A
#
# COMPACT_ATOMS: atom_id res chain seq x y z
N MET A 1 4.17 14.76 -12.99
CA MET A 1 4.35 15.07 -11.55
C MET A 1 4.94 13.83 -10.91
N GLU A 2 6.07 13.96 -10.22
CA GLU A 2 6.75 12.81 -9.62
C GLU A 2 5.94 12.33 -8.39
N ARG A 3 5.47 11.08 -8.42
CA ARG A 3 4.76 10.48 -7.29
C ARG A 3 5.78 10.12 -6.21
N LYS A 4 5.67 10.72 -5.02
CA LYS A 4 6.52 10.38 -3.88
C LYS A 4 5.87 9.27 -3.06
N ILE A 5 6.62 8.20 -2.85
CA ILE A 5 6.21 7.04 -2.06
C ILE A 5 6.88 7.17 -0.68
N ALA A 6 6.16 6.87 0.40
CA ALA A 6 6.75 6.81 1.73
C ALA A 6 7.67 5.58 1.88
N ASN A 7 8.61 5.61 2.83
CA ASN A 7 9.38 4.42 3.16
C ASN A 7 8.59 3.55 4.16
N ILE A 8 8.55 2.24 3.92
CA ILE A 8 7.84 1.26 4.76
C ILE A 8 8.40 1.19 6.20
N ASP A 9 9.67 1.56 6.40
CA ASP A 9 10.31 1.60 7.72
C ASP A 9 9.78 2.76 8.60
N GLU A 10 9.03 3.70 8.02
CA GLU A 10 8.42 4.81 8.76
C GLU A 10 7.15 4.39 9.53
N PHE A 11 6.65 3.17 9.30
CA PHE A 11 5.38 2.71 9.84
C PHE A 11 5.55 1.95 11.15
N GLN A 12 4.53 2.03 12.00
CA GLN A 12 4.46 1.15 13.18
C GLN A 12 4.30 -0.29 12.73
N VAL A 13 4.90 -1.21 13.48
CA VAL A 13 4.87 -2.65 13.19
C VAL A 13 4.19 -3.42 14.31
N ASP A 14 3.64 -4.60 14.00
CA ASP A 14 3.15 -5.55 14.99
C ASP A 14 4.30 -6.35 15.66
N GLU A 15 3.94 -7.31 16.51
CA GLU A 15 4.87 -8.19 17.22
C GLU A 15 5.78 -9.02 16.29
N ASN A 16 5.39 -9.21 15.03
CA ASN A 16 6.15 -9.96 14.02
C ASN A 16 6.96 -9.04 13.10
N GLY A 17 6.95 -7.72 13.35
CA GLY A 17 7.61 -6.75 12.49
C GLY A 17 6.84 -6.42 11.21
N ILE A 18 5.55 -6.78 11.12
CA ILE A 18 4.71 -6.47 9.95
C ILE A 18 4.14 -5.06 10.12
N PRO A 19 4.30 -4.16 9.13
CA PRO A 19 3.72 -2.82 9.18
C PRO A 19 2.20 -2.83 9.41
N LEU A 20 1.72 -1.97 10.28
CA LEU A 20 0.30 -1.77 10.52
C LEU A 20 -0.30 -0.96 9.36
N PHE A 21 -1.51 -1.32 8.94
CA PHE A 21 -2.22 -0.57 7.92
C PHE A 21 -2.59 0.83 8.44
N PRO A 22 -2.17 1.91 7.77
CA PRO A 22 -2.37 3.26 8.29
C PRO A 22 -3.84 3.69 8.33
N VAL A 23 -4.16 4.53 9.31
CA VAL A 23 -5.47 5.18 9.41
C VAL A 23 -5.47 6.52 8.69
N GLY A 24 -6.64 6.96 8.22
CA GLY A 24 -6.79 8.27 7.57
C GLY A 24 -6.24 8.34 6.14
N LEU A 25 -6.05 7.19 5.49
CA LEU A 25 -5.71 7.12 4.08
C LEU A 25 -6.86 7.67 3.22
N LYS A 26 -6.50 8.40 2.17
CA LYS A 26 -7.43 8.78 1.10
C LYS A 26 -7.20 7.85 -0.08
N GLU A 27 -8.28 7.36 -0.69
CA GLU A 27 -8.20 6.60 -1.94
C GLU A 27 -8.24 7.55 -3.14
N GLU A 28 -7.28 7.39 -4.05
CA GLU A 28 -7.20 8.10 -5.33
C GLU A 28 -7.04 7.10 -6.47
N THR A 29 -8.12 6.89 -7.23
CA THR A 29 -8.23 5.87 -8.27
C THR A 29 -8.02 4.46 -7.71
N SER A 30 -6.77 3.98 -7.63
CA SER A 30 -6.40 2.66 -7.06
C SER A 30 -5.28 2.80 -6.03
N LEU A 31 -4.93 4.03 -5.65
CA LEU A 31 -3.82 4.34 -4.75
C LEU A 31 -4.28 4.86 -3.40
N TYR A 32 -3.57 4.47 -2.34
CA TYR A 32 -3.74 5.08 -1.03
C TYR A 32 -2.75 6.21 -0.84
N VAL A 33 -3.28 7.37 -0.43
CA VAL A 33 -2.53 8.59 -0.14
C VAL A 33 -2.54 8.84 1.35
N LEU A 34 -1.35 9.02 1.91
CA LEU A 34 -1.13 9.36 3.31
C LEU A 34 -1.52 10.81 3.58
N PRO A 35 -1.79 11.19 4.85
CA PRO A 35 -2.12 12.58 5.21
C PRO A 35 -1.07 13.62 4.81
N ASP A 36 0.19 13.22 4.65
CA ASP A 36 1.29 14.07 4.19
C ASP A 36 1.40 14.19 2.66
N GLY A 37 0.48 13.55 1.92
CA GLY A 37 0.39 13.57 0.46
C GLY A 37 1.28 12.56 -0.26
N ARG A 38 2.06 11.73 0.45
CA ARG A 38 2.81 10.63 -0.17
C ARG A 38 1.92 9.41 -0.41
N TYR A 39 2.29 8.59 -1.38
CA TYR A 39 1.61 7.31 -1.62
C TYR A 39 2.10 6.25 -0.62
N LEU A 40 1.18 5.38 -0.22
CA LEU A 40 1.50 4.19 0.56
C LEU A 40 2.45 3.28 -0.25
N PRO A 41 3.54 2.77 0.34
CA PRO A 41 4.43 1.86 -0.37
C PRO A 41 3.77 0.49 -0.59
N CYS A 42 4.17 -0.22 -1.65
CA CYS A 42 3.78 -1.62 -1.82
C CYS A 42 4.26 -2.45 -0.62
N GLY A 43 3.46 -3.42 -0.19
CA GLY A 43 3.82 -4.26 0.95
C GLY A 43 2.66 -5.04 1.55
N VAL A 44 3.00 -5.82 2.57
CA VAL A 44 2.04 -6.53 3.41
C VAL A 44 1.77 -5.71 4.65
N TYR A 45 0.49 -5.46 4.94
CA TYR A 45 0.07 -4.68 6.09
C TYR A 45 -0.87 -5.47 6.98
N ARG A 46 -0.75 -5.29 8.29
CA ARG A 46 -1.66 -5.83 9.29
C ARG A 46 -2.87 -4.92 9.45
N THR A 47 -4.08 -5.44 9.33
CA THR A 47 -5.31 -4.67 9.56
C THR A 47 -5.68 -4.66 11.04
N ALA A 48 -6.44 -3.64 11.46
CA ALA A 48 -6.81 -3.46 12.87
C ALA A 48 -7.68 -4.61 13.43
N ASP A 49 -8.35 -5.37 12.57
CA ASP A 49 -9.13 -6.57 12.91
C ASP A 49 -8.27 -7.85 13.02
N GLY A 50 -6.95 -7.74 12.91
CA GLY A 50 -6.03 -8.89 12.95
C GLY A 50 -5.94 -9.65 11.64
N GLY A 51 -6.49 -9.12 10.55
CA GLY A 51 -6.25 -9.59 9.19
C GLY A 51 -4.92 -9.10 8.61
N SER A 52 -4.72 -9.40 7.33
CA SER A 52 -3.58 -8.90 6.55
C SER A 52 -4.04 -8.53 5.15
N ILE A 53 -3.45 -7.47 4.59
CA ILE A 53 -3.64 -7.09 3.20
C ILE A 53 -2.31 -7.12 2.46
N ILE A 54 -2.37 -7.48 1.18
CA ILE A 54 -1.27 -7.29 0.23
C ILE A 54 -1.63 -6.07 -0.60
N TYR A 55 -0.88 -4.99 -0.44
CA TYR A 55 -1.07 -3.77 -1.21
C TYR A 55 -0.04 -3.71 -2.33
N GLU A 56 -0.50 -3.95 -3.56
CA GLU A 56 0.35 -4.07 -4.75
C GLU A 56 -0.32 -3.44 -5.98
N PRO A 57 -0.53 -2.12 -6.00
CA PRO A 57 -1.18 -1.44 -7.12
C PRO A 57 -0.30 -1.44 -8.37
N SER A 58 -0.92 -1.56 -9.55
CA SER A 58 -0.22 -1.57 -10.84
C SER A 58 0.46 -0.24 -11.15
N GLU A 59 -0.04 0.85 -10.57
CA GLU A 59 0.50 2.19 -10.77
C GLU A 59 1.82 2.43 -10.01
N LEU A 60 2.19 1.55 -9.06
CA LEU A 60 3.44 1.63 -8.28
C LEU A 60 4.40 0.45 -8.50
N SER A 61 3.95 -0.65 -9.12
CA SER A 61 4.76 -1.87 -9.22
C SER A 61 4.61 -2.61 -10.53
N PHE A 62 5.74 -3.10 -11.05
CA PHE A 62 5.78 -4.00 -12.21
C PHE A 62 4.99 -5.29 -11.97
N PHE A 63 5.04 -5.85 -10.76
CA PHE A 63 4.28 -7.06 -10.42
C PHE A 63 2.78 -6.77 -10.40
N GLY A 64 2.38 -5.62 -9.85
CA GLY A 64 1.00 -5.14 -9.90
C GLY A 64 0.50 -4.97 -11.34
N GLN A 65 1.33 -4.45 -12.25
CA GLN A 65 0.99 -4.33 -13.68
C GLN A 65 0.77 -5.68 -14.33
N MET A 66 1.68 -6.63 -14.07
CA MET A 66 1.54 -7.99 -14.58
C MET A 66 0.26 -8.66 -14.06
N LEU A 67 -0.05 -8.54 -12.76
CA LEU A 67 -1.27 -9.10 -12.19
C LEU A 67 -2.55 -8.49 -12.78
N ALA A 68 -2.55 -7.19 -13.08
CA ALA A 68 -3.69 -6.51 -13.66
C ALA A 68 -4.05 -7.08 -15.06
N GLN A 69 -3.06 -7.51 -15.84
CA GLN A 69 -3.29 -8.12 -17.17
C GLN A 69 -4.08 -9.43 -17.09
N PHE A 70 -4.03 -10.16 -15.97
CA PHE A 70 -4.79 -11.40 -15.78
C PHE A 70 -6.22 -11.17 -15.27
N LYS A 71 -6.55 -9.95 -14.84
CA LYS A 71 -7.90 -9.58 -14.38
C LYS A 71 -8.82 -9.13 -15.52
N GLU A 72 -8.26 -8.79 -16.69
CA GLU A 72 -9.04 -8.47 -17.89
C GLU A 72 -9.46 -9.76 -18.61
N ASN A 73 -10.62 -10.31 -18.25
CA ASN A 73 -11.42 -11.25 -19.04
C ASN A 73 -12.91 -10.91 -18.90
#